data_AF-A0A1T2X9U4-F1
#
_entry.id   AF-A0A1T2X9U4-F1
#
_cell.length_a   1.000
_cell.length_b   1.000
_cell.length_c   1.000
_cell.angle_alpha   90.00
_cell.angle_beta   90.00
_cell.angle_gamma   90.00
#
_symmetry.space_group_name_H-M   'P 1'
#
loop_
_entity.id
_entity.type
_entity.pdbx_description
1 polymer ?
#
loop_
_entity_poly.entity_id
_entity_poly.type
_entity_poly.pdbx_seq_one_letter_code
_entity_poly.pdbx_strand_id
1 'polypeptide(L)'
;MAIIKPFLTSSRFDSTIGAGTGTGATFAIAATAFDNDAGVVATAFPSAFAYYNLYINGVLQQGSTSTITTTTITIPNGDAENAGTPVTVEFVIN
;
A
#
# COMPACT_ATOMS: atom_id res chain seq x y z
N MET A 1 -11.46 -22.28 -27.38
CA MET A 1 -10.31 -21.61 -26.74
C MET A 1 -10.13 -22.21 -25.37
N ALA A 2 -8.93 -22.67 -25.01
CA ALA A 2 -8.67 -23.15 -23.66
C ALA A 2 -8.59 -21.96 -22.70
N ILE A 3 -9.27 -22.03 -21.57
CA ILE A 3 -9.11 -21.07 -20.48
C ILE A 3 -7.77 -21.40 -19.82
N ILE A 4 -6.76 -20.55 -20.03
CA ILE A 4 -5.50 -20.61 -19.28
C ILE A 4 -5.73 -19.86 -17.96
N LYS A 5 -5.45 -20.50 -16.83
CA LYS A 5 -5.51 -19.81 -15.54
C LYS A 5 -4.44 -18.71 -15.52
N PRO A 6 -4.80 -17.44 -15.27
CA PRO A 6 -3.82 -16.38 -15.07
C PRO A 6 -2.90 -16.71 -13.89
N PHE A 7 -1.63 -16.33 -13.99
CA PHE A 7 -0.71 -16.40 -12.86
C PHE A 7 -1.04 -15.24 -11.93
N LEU A 8 -1.61 -15.52 -10.76
CA LEU A 8 -1.88 -14.52 -9.75
C LEU A 8 -0.91 -14.71 -8.58
N THR A 9 -0.22 -13.65 -8.19
CA THR A 9 0.63 -13.61 -7.00
C THR A 9 0.34 -12.37 -6.17
N SER A 10 0.82 -12.34 -4.93
CA SER A 10 0.74 -11.17 -4.06
C SER A 10 2.13 -10.60 -3.78
N SER A 11 2.22 -9.28 -3.63
CA SER A 11 3.39 -8.61 -3.05
C SER A 11 2.93 -7.61 -2.00
N ARG A 12 3.55 -7.66 -0.84
CA ARG A 12 3.22 -6.81 0.31
C ARG A 12 4.33 -5.82 0.59
N PHE A 13 3.89 -4.67 1.10
CA PHE A 13 4.72 -3.54 1.46
C PHE A 13 4.30 -3.08 2.85
N ASP A 14 5.22 -3.10 3.80
CA ASP A 14 4.95 -2.80 5.21
C ASP A 14 5.68 -1.51 5.64
N SER A 15 4.96 -0.67 6.39
CA SER A 15 5.47 0.57 6.97
C SER A 15 4.67 0.95 8.22
N THR A 16 4.80 2.20 8.68
CA THR A 16 4.02 2.78 9.77
C THR A 16 3.42 4.11 9.33
N ILE A 17 2.32 4.53 9.96
CA ILE A 17 1.69 5.84 9.70
C ILE A 17 2.71 6.98 9.86
N GLY A 18 3.62 6.90 10.83
CA GLY A 18 4.63 7.92 11.10
C GLY A 18 5.61 8.17 9.94
N ALA A 19 5.66 7.29 8.94
CA ALA A 19 6.47 7.48 7.74
C ALA A 19 5.80 8.41 6.70
N GLY A 20 4.51 8.73 6.89
CA GLY A 20 3.78 9.62 6.01
C GLY A 20 4.16 11.10 6.17
N THR A 21 3.86 11.88 5.14
CA THR A 21 4.03 13.33 5.12
C THR A 21 2.76 14.01 4.60
N GLY A 22 2.63 15.31 4.84
CA GLY A 22 1.38 16.04 4.58
C GLY A 22 0.38 15.93 5.73
N THR A 23 -0.83 16.45 5.53
CA THR A 23 -1.91 16.45 6.53
C THR A 23 -3.28 16.38 5.85
N GLY A 24 -4.29 15.92 6.57
CA GLY A 24 -5.67 15.84 6.08
C GLY A 24 -5.77 15.09 4.75
N ALA A 25 -6.48 15.67 3.78
CA ALA A 25 -6.77 15.03 2.50
C ALA A 25 -5.53 14.69 1.65
N THR A 26 -4.37 15.29 1.92
CA THR A 26 -3.14 15.10 1.14
C THR A 26 -2.10 14.23 1.84
N PHE A 27 -2.42 13.68 3.02
CA PHE A 27 -1.51 12.78 3.72
C PHE A 27 -1.15 11.57 2.86
N ALA A 28 0.14 11.33 2.68
CA ALA A 28 0.66 10.27 1.84
C ALA A 28 1.94 9.65 2.38
N ILE A 29 2.13 8.36 2.12
CA ILE A 29 3.34 7.61 2.45
C ILE A 29 4.06 7.27 1.14
N ALA A 30 5.34 7.60 1.05
CA ALA A 30 6.16 7.29 -0.11
C ALA A 30 6.47 5.79 -0.17
N ALA A 31 6.52 5.21 -1.37
CA ALA A 31 6.88 3.80 -1.59
C ALA A 31 8.26 3.47 -1.00
N THR A 32 9.20 4.42 -1.03
CA THR A 32 10.54 4.29 -0.44
C THR A 32 10.58 4.27 1.08
N ALA A 33 9.43 4.42 1.74
CA ALA A 33 9.29 4.27 3.17
C ALA A 33 8.70 2.91 3.58
N PHE A 34 8.51 2.00 2.63
CA PHE A 34 8.05 0.63 2.87
C PHE A 34 9.19 -0.36 2.66
N ASP A 35 9.17 -1.44 3.44
CA ASP A 35 9.91 -2.66 3.15
C ASP A 35 9.00 -3.64 2.38
N ASN A 36 9.56 -4.36 1.41
CA ASN A 36 8.83 -5.41 0.69
C ASN A 36 8.88 -6.76 1.44
N ASP A 37 8.25 -7.80 0.89
CA ASP A 37 8.26 -9.17 1.45
C ASP A 37 9.67 -9.77 1.68
N ALA A 38 10.72 -9.21 1.07
CA ALA A 38 12.10 -9.62 1.31
C ALA A 38 12.79 -8.84 2.46
N GLY A 39 12.07 -7.94 3.13
CA GLY A 39 12.61 -7.05 4.17
C GLY A 39 13.56 -5.99 3.62
N VAL A 40 13.40 -5.62 2.35
CA VAL A 40 14.23 -4.60 1.68
C VAL A 40 13.38 -3.39 1.34
N VAL A 41 13.93 -2.20 1.55
CA VAL A 41 13.31 -0.93 1.19
C VAL A 41 12.90 -0.95 -0.28
N ALA A 42 11.62 -0.70 -0.53
CA ALA A 42 11.07 -0.63 -1.86
C ALA A 42 11.55 0.62 -2.59
N THR A 43 11.66 0.54 -3.92
CA THR A 43 11.96 1.70 -4.77
C THR A 43 10.71 2.27 -5.42
N ALA A 44 9.70 1.43 -5.63
CA ALA A 44 8.38 1.77 -6.19
C ALA A 44 7.37 0.67 -5.85
N PHE A 45 6.09 1.02 -5.91
CA PHE A 45 4.98 0.06 -5.99
C PHE A 45 4.84 -0.50 -7.41
N PRO A 46 4.22 -1.69 -7.58
CA PRO A 46 3.98 -2.27 -8.90
C PRO A 46 3.20 -1.34 -9.84
N SER A 47 3.62 -1.25 -11.10
CA SER A 47 2.94 -0.45 -12.13
C SER A 47 1.78 -1.18 -12.80
N ALA A 48 1.73 -2.50 -12.70
CA ALA A 48 0.66 -3.36 -13.21
C ALA A 48 0.23 -4.32 -12.10
N PHE A 49 -1.06 -4.30 -11.78
CA PHE A 49 -1.69 -5.14 -10.76
C PHE A 49 -3.20 -5.22 -11.05
N ALA A 50 -3.85 -6.26 -10.54
CA ALA A 50 -5.30 -6.43 -10.65
C ALA A 50 -6.04 -5.52 -9.67
N TYR A 51 -5.60 -5.53 -8.40
CA TYR A 51 -6.08 -4.64 -7.34
C TYR A 51 -5.03 -4.55 -6.22
N TYR A 52 -5.26 -3.63 -5.28
CA TYR A 52 -4.51 -3.57 -4.04
C TYR A 52 -5.47 -3.51 -2.85
N ASN A 53 -5.02 -4.01 -1.71
CA ASN A 53 -5.68 -3.88 -0.42
C ASN A 53 -4.83 -3.00 0.50
N LEU A 54 -5.48 -2.16 1.30
CA LEU A 54 -4.85 -1.42 2.37
C LEU A 54 -5.30 -2.00 3.71
N TYR A 55 -4.35 -2.34 4.56
CA TYR A 55 -4.58 -2.69 5.95
C TYR A 55 -3.94 -1.64 6.86
N ILE A 56 -4.70 -1.14 7.82
CA ILE A 56 -4.23 -0.24 8.87
C ILE A 56 -4.42 -0.97 10.20
N ASN A 57 -3.33 -1.15 10.96
CA ASN A 57 -3.32 -1.96 12.18
C ASN A 57 -3.87 -3.38 11.99
N GLY A 58 -3.63 -3.99 10.82
CA GLY A 58 -4.16 -5.30 10.45
C GLY A 58 -5.64 -5.34 10.04
N VAL A 59 -6.34 -4.19 10.03
CA VAL A 59 -7.75 -4.10 9.61
C VAL A 59 -7.84 -3.67 8.15
N LEU A 60 -8.55 -4.47 7.32
CA LEU A 60 -8.81 -4.14 5.93
C LEU A 60 -9.64 -2.86 5.80
N GLN A 61 -9.18 -1.95 4.96
CA GLN A 61 -9.87 -0.69 4.69
C GLN A 61 -10.76 -0.78 3.45
N GLN A 62 -11.75 0.12 3.37
CA GLN A 62 -12.63 0.19 2.21
C GLN A 62 -11.88 0.75 0.99
N GLY A 63 -12.20 0.32 -0.23
CA GLY A 63 -11.43 0.71 -1.42
C GLY A 63 -11.37 2.22 -1.74
N SER A 64 -12.23 3.04 -1.13
CA SER A 64 -12.23 4.50 -1.27
C SER A 64 -11.41 5.24 -0.21
N THR A 65 -10.80 4.55 0.76
CA THR A 65 -10.00 5.17 1.83
C THR A 65 -8.58 5.52 1.40
N SER A 66 -8.16 5.07 0.21
CA SER A 66 -6.83 5.37 -0.31
C SER A 66 -6.80 5.45 -1.83
N THR A 67 -5.78 6.13 -2.34
CA THR A 67 -5.40 6.09 -3.74
C THR A 67 -3.92 5.76 -3.87
N ILE A 68 -3.53 5.09 -4.95
CA ILE A 68 -2.18 4.59 -5.12
C ILE A 68 -1.59 5.01 -6.46
N THR A 69 -0.30 5.32 -6.44
CA THR A 69 0.55 5.51 -7.62
C THR A 69 1.76 4.58 -7.49
N THR A 70 2.68 4.58 -8.44
CA THR A 70 3.93 3.82 -8.30
C THR A 70 4.87 4.38 -7.22
N THR A 71 4.66 5.62 -6.77
CA THR A 71 5.60 6.30 -5.86
C THR A 71 5.00 6.60 -4.49
N THR A 72 3.68 6.63 -4.35
CA THR A 72 2.99 6.96 -3.09
C THR A 72 1.67 6.23 -2.95
N ILE A 73 1.27 6.01 -1.70
CA ILE A 73 -0.13 5.78 -1.32
C ILE A 73 -0.63 7.00 -0.55
N THR A 74 -1.77 7.55 -0.96
CA THR A 74 -2.44 8.66 -0.26
C THR A 74 -3.55 8.06 0.62
N ILE A 75 -3.56 8.43 1.90
CA ILE A 75 -4.54 7.97 2.90
C ILE A 75 -5.11 9.23 3.56
N PRO A 76 -6.23 9.78 3.04
CA PRO A 76 -6.82 10.99 3.59
C PRO A 76 -7.04 10.91 5.10
N ASN A 77 -6.54 11.92 5.82
CA ASN A 77 -6.57 12.04 7.29
C ASN A 77 -5.77 10.97 8.04
N GLY A 78 -4.85 10.25 7.37
CA GLY A 78 -3.97 9.30 8.03
C GLY A 78 -3.02 9.94 9.06
N ASP A 79 -2.79 11.26 8.98
CA ASP A 79 -2.06 12.05 9.98
C ASP A 79 -2.76 12.13 11.35
N ALA A 80 -4.06 11.81 11.42
CA ALA A 80 -4.79 11.72 12.68
C ALA A 80 -4.56 10.39 13.42
N GLU A 81 -4.01 9.37 12.74
CA GLU A 81 -3.69 8.08 13.35
C GLU A 81 -2.38 8.14 14.15
N ASN A 82 -2.20 7.19 15.06
CA ASN A 82 -0.96 7.10 15.81
C ASN A 82 0.23 6.76 14.89
N ALA A 83 1.35 7.47 15.06
CA ALA A 83 2.54 7.29 14.20
C ALA A 83 3.09 5.86 14.20
N GLY A 84 2.95 5.11 15.31
CA GLY A 84 3.38 3.72 15.41
C GLY A 84 2.42 2.70 14.78
N THR A 85 1.27 3.13 14.27
CA THR A 85 0.27 2.23 13.68
C THR A 85 0.83 1.56 12.42
N PRO A 86 0.85 0.21 12.34
CA PRO A 86 1.31 -0.51 11.16
C PRO A 86 0.42 -0.25 9.94
N VAL A 87 1.05 -0.14 8.78
CA VAL A 87 0.39 0.00 7.48
C VAL A 87 0.93 -1.08 6.55
N THR A 88 0.02 -1.88 5.99
CA THR A 88 0.36 -2.89 4.97
C THR A 88 -0.40 -2.60 3.70
N VAL A 89 0.32 -2.52 2.57
CA VAL A 89 -0.27 -2.47 1.24
C VAL A 89 -0.01 -3.79 0.54
N GLU A 90 -1.06 -4.51 0.17
CA GLU A 90 -0.97 -5.78 -0.54
C GLU A 90 -1.44 -5.62 -1.98
N PHE A 91 -0.56 -5.85 -2.94
CA PHE A 91 -0.89 -5.89 -4.36
C PHE A 91 -1.16 -7.31 -4.81
N VAL A 92 -2.23 -7.52 -5.58
CA VAL A 92 -2.45 -8.76 -6.32
C VAL A 92 -2.08 -8.52 -7.78
N ILE A 93 -1.09 -9.24 -8.25
CA ILE A 93 -0.44 -9.07 -9.56
C ILE A 93 -0.86 -10.21 -10.48
N ASN A 94 -1.21 -9.89 -11.73
CA ASN A 94 -1.58 -10.81 -12.81
C ASN A 94 -0.57 -10.70 -13.95
#